data_AF-A0A2S3QQ22-F1
#
_entry.id   AF-A0A2S3QQ22-F1
#
_cell.length_a   1.000
_cell.length_b   1.000
_cell.length_c   1.000
_cell.angle_alpha   90.00
_cell.angle_beta   90.00
_cell.angle_gamma   90.00
#
_symmetry.space_group_name_H-M   'P 1'
#
loop_
_entity.id
_entity.type
_entity.pdbx_description
1 polymer ?
#
loop_
_entity_poly.entity_id
_entity_poly.type
_entity_poly.pdbx_seq_one_letter_code
_entity_poly.pdbx_strand_id
1 'polypeptide(L)'
;MSKVSNFKDQVAKLVSFHQQIRTEFKSLIILSQAVGESSKGKHGAPSGISEFLLRFWITLEADMQNEERYIFPLILRENCSDAYEYIKEMTNEHLEQEEELRGLIQMVQNYELQEESCPEWENLYLKVRQAVDNLCRHMNYENEVMYSFVSQYENRNGAAV
;
A
#
# COMPACT_ATOMS: atom_id res chain seq x y z
N MET A 1 21.38 -7.40 -23.69
CA MET A 1 20.26 -6.74 -24.39
C MET A 1 19.42 -6.07 -23.33
N SER A 2 19.46 -4.74 -23.24
CA SER A 2 18.65 -3.99 -22.28
C SER A 2 17.18 -4.29 -22.57
N LYS A 3 16.44 -4.79 -21.58
CA LYS A 3 14.97 -4.77 -21.65
C LYS A 3 14.60 -3.30 -21.70
N VAL A 4 14.19 -2.80 -22.86
CA VAL A 4 13.50 -1.51 -22.93
C VAL A 4 12.28 -1.64 -22.02
N SER A 5 12.32 -0.99 -20.87
CA SER A 5 11.24 -1.06 -19.89
C SER A 5 10.01 -0.42 -20.49
N ASN A 6 8.90 -1.16 -20.58
CA ASN A 6 7.64 -0.60 -21.04
C ASN A 6 6.90 0.02 -19.84
N PHE A 7 7.22 1.27 -19.53
CA PHE A 7 6.60 2.01 -18.42
C PHE A 7 5.07 2.12 -18.55
N LYS A 8 4.53 2.04 -19.77
CA LYS A 8 3.08 2.04 -19.99
C LYS A 8 2.40 0.84 -19.34
N ASP A 9 2.94 -0.35 -19.53
CA ASP A 9 2.36 -1.58 -18.96
C ASP A 9 2.57 -1.63 -17.44
N GLN A 10 3.71 -1.12 -16.97
CA GLN A 10 4.02 -1.03 -15.53
C GLN A 10 3.06 -0.09 -14.81
N VAL A 11 2.85 1.12 -15.35
CA VAL A 11 1.88 2.09 -14.82
C VAL A 11 0.46 1.53 -14.87
N ALA A 12 0.06 0.86 -15.96
CA ALA A 12 -1.26 0.23 -16.04
C ALA A 12 -1.46 -0.82 -14.94
N LYS A 13 -0.41 -1.59 -14.61
CA LYS A 13 -0.43 -2.55 -13.51
C LYS A 13 -0.49 -1.87 -12.13
N LEU A 14 0.21 -0.76 -11.92
CA LEU A 14 0.12 0.02 -10.69
C LEU A 14 -1.30 0.56 -10.47
N VAL A 15 -1.92 1.15 -11.49
CA VAL A 15 -3.33 1.59 -11.43
C VAL A 15 -4.28 0.43 -11.11
N SER A 16 -4.02 -0.78 -11.65
CA SER A 16 -4.78 -1.98 -11.30
C SER A 16 -4.59 -2.37 -9.82
N PHE A 17 -3.38 -2.25 -9.27
CA PHE A 17 -3.15 -2.45 -7.84
C PHE A 17 -3.95 -1.44 -7.01
N HIS A 18 -3.94 -0.16 -7.38
CA HIS A 18 -4.67 0.87 -6.65
C HIS A 18 -6.16 0.51 -6.58
N GLN A 19 -6.78 0.15 -7.71
CA GLN A 19 -8.19 -0.26 -7.74
C GLN A 19 -8.49 -1.45 -6.82
N GLN A 20 -7.60 -2.44 -6.77
CA GLN A 20 -7.70 -3.58 -5.86
C GLN A 20 -7.61 -3.10 -4.39
N ILE A 21 -6.60 -2.30 -4.06
CA ILE A 21 -6.37 -1.74 -2.71
C ILE A 21 -7.60 -0.94 -2.26
N ARG A 22 -8.15 -0.05 -3.12
CA ARG A 22 -9.36 0.73 -2.80
C ARG A 22 -10.54 -0.17 -2.43
N THR A 23 -10.70 -1.29 -3.15
CA THR A 23 -11.80 -2.24 -2.92
C THR A 23 -11.60 -3.02 -1.61
N GLU A 24 -10.37 -3.49 -1.38
CA GLU A 24 -10.00 -4.28 -0.21
C GLU A 24 -10.11 -3.44 1.08
N PHE A 25 -9.50 -2.25 1.11
CA PHE A 25 -9.51 -1.39 2.30
C PHE A 25 -10.91 -0.91 2.65
N LYS A 26 -11.74 -0.50 1.68
CA LYS A 26 -13.14 -0.14 1.95
C LYS A 26 -13.93 -1.29 2.57
N SER A 27 -13.78 -2.49 2.02
CA SER A 27 -14.45 -3.69 2.53
C SER A 27 -13.94 -4.05 3.93
N LEU A 28 -12.63 -3.92 4.15
CA LEU A 28 -11.98 -4.23 5.42
C LEU A 28 -12.37 -3.24 6.53
N ILE A 29 -12.50 -1.95 6.22
CA ILE A 29 -13.01 -0.93 7.16
C ILE A 29 -14.41 -1.32 7.64
N ILE A 30 -15.33 -1.65 6.72
CA ILE A 30 -16.70 -2.06 7.08
C ILE A 30 -16.69 -3.32 7.95
N LEU A 31 -15.90 -4.33 7.57
CA LEU A 31 -15.78 -5.57 8.35
C LEU A 31 -15.23 -5.30 9.76
N SER A 32 -14.19 -4.49 9.87
CA SER A 32 -13.56 -4.17 11.16
C SER A 32 -14.51 -3.42 12.11
N GLN A 33 -15.38 -2.56 11.57
CA GLN A 33 -16.40 -1.87 12.35
C GLN A 33 -17.44 -2.86 12.88
N ALA A 34 -17.97 -3.73 12.02
CA ALA A 34 -18.96 -4.74 12.42
C ALA A 34 -18.41 -5.73 13.47
N VAL A 35 -17.16 -6.17 13.30
CA VAL A 35 -16.48 -7.04 14.28
C VAL A 35 -16.24 -6.27 15.59
N GLY A 36 -15.76 -5.04 15.54
CA GLY A 36 -15.56 -4.22 16.73
C GLY A 36 -16.84 -4.02 17.54
N GLU A 37 -17.98 -3.78 16.89
CA GLU A 37 -19.27 -3.61 17.56
C GLU A 37 -19.78 -4.91 18.20
N SER A 38 -19.75 -6.01 17.45
CA SER A 38 -20.22 -7.33 17.92
C SER A 38 -19.32 -7.98 18.98
N SER A 39 -18.12 -7.41 19.20
CA SER A 39 -17.12 -7.94 20.11
C SER A 39 -16.92 -7.09 21.37
N LYS A 40 -17.71 -6.02 21.54
CA LYS A 40 -17.66 -5.16 22.73
C LYS A 40 -17.83 -5.97 24.01
N GLY A 41 -16.87 -5.83 24.93
CA GLY A 41 -16.89 -6.49 26.23
C GLY A 41 -16.43 -7.96 26.22
N LYS A 42 -16.08 -8.54 25.07
CA LYS A 42 -15.47 -9.88 25.01
C LYS A 42 -13.99 -9.80 25.36
N HIS A 43 -13.53 -10.72 26.20
CA HIS A 43 -12.11 -10.84 26.52
C HIS A 43 -11.32 -11.23 25.26
N GLY A 44 -10.11 -10.67 25.09
CA GLY A 44 -9.24 -10.98 23.95
C GLY A 44 -9.70 -10.44 22.58
N ALA A 45 -10.81 -9.69 22.52
CA ALA A 45 -11.32 -9.17 21.25
C ALA A 45 -10.35 -8.16 20.61
N PRO A 46 -10.17 -8.22 19.27
CA PRO A 46 -9.39 -7.22 18.56
C PRO A 46 -10.05 -5.85 18.70
N SER A 47 -9.24 -4.83 19.01
CA SER A 47 -9.71 -3.46 19.25
C SER A 47 -8.84 -2.45 18.51
N GLY A 48 -9.40 -1.27 18.21
CA GLY A 48 -8.68 -0.18 17.53
C GLY A 48 -8.46 -0.37 16.02
N ILE A 49 -8.71 -1.56 15.45
CA ILE A 49 -8.48 -1.86 14.04
C ILE A 49 -9.25 -0.92 13.09
N SER A 50 -10.53 -0.67 13.37
CA SER A 50 -11.35 0.20 12.50
C SER A 50 -10.87 1.65 12.50
N GLU A 51 -10.48 2.17 13.67
CA GLU A 51 -9.92 3.51 13.82
C GLU A 51 -8.57 3.63 13.11
N PHE A 52 -7.71 2.61 13.27
CA PHE A 52 -6.45 2.52 12.54
C PHE A 52 -6.69 2.58 11.02
N LEU A 53 -7.56 1.71 10.50
CA LEU A 53 -7.81 1.60 9.06
C LEU A 53 -8.41 2.87 8.48
N LEU A 54 -9.30 3.55 9.20
CA LEU A 54 -9.87 4.83 8.75
C LEU A 54 -8.80 5.92 8.64
N ARG A 55 -7.91 6.03 9.63
CA ARG A 55 -6.80 7.00 9.59
C ARG A 55 -5.84 6.67 8.45
N PHE A 56 -5.38 5.42 8.39
CA PHE A 56 -4.42 4.96 7.39
C PHE A 56 -4.95 5.13 5.97
N TRP A 57 -6.24 4.88 5.75
CA TRP A 57 -6.89 5.03 4.45
C TRP A 57 -6.86 6.47 3.92
N ILE A 58 -6.91 7.49 4.80
CA ILE A 58 -6.86 8.90 4.37
C ILE A 58 -5.52 9.20 3.72
N THR A 59 -4.43 8.78 4.36
CA THR A 59 -3.07 8.96 3.83
C THR A 59 -2.86 8.11 2.57
N LEU A 60 -3.13 6.81 2.65
CA LEU A 60 -2.94 5.89 1.52
C LEU A 60 -3.69 6.31 0.24
N GLU A 61 -4.94 6.77 0.36
CA GLU A 61 -5.70 7.25 -0.80
C GLU A 61 -5.15 8.58 -1.34
N ALA A 62 -4.62 9.45 -0.48
CA ALA A 62 -3.98 10.68 -0.93
C ALA A 62 -2.71 10.39 -1.72
N ASP A 63 -1.88 9.45 -1.26
CA ASP A 63 -0.63 9.03 -1.90
C ASP A 63 -0.92 8.41 -3.28
N MET A 64 -1.85 7.44 -3.35
CA MET A 64 -2.29 6.86 -4.62
C MET A 64 -2.87 7.90 -5.60
N GLN A 65 -3.56 8.93 -5.10
CA GLN A 65 -4.05 10.03 -5.94
C GLN A 65 -2.92 10.93 -6.44
N ASN A 66 -1.92 11.19 -5.61
CA ASN A 66 -0.74 11.96 -5.99
C ASN A 66 0.04 11.24 -7.10
N GLU A 67 0.26 9.94 -6.94
CA GLU A 67 0.89 9.08 -7.94
C GLU A 67 0.13 9.09 -9.27
N GLU A 68 -1.18 8.83 -9.24
CA GLU A 68 -2.02 8.77 -10.43
C GLU A 68 -2.11 10.12 -11.18
N ARG A 69 -2.10 11.24 -10.45
CA ARG A 69 -2.26 12.58 -11.03
C ARG A 69 -0.96 13.23 -11.48
N TYR A 70 0.16 12.90 -10.84
CA TYR A 70 1.43 13.60 -11.04
C TYR A 70 2.55 12.64 -11.44
N ILE A 71 2.86 11.65 -10.62
CA ILE A 71 4.04 10.79 -10.83
C ILE A 71 3.89 9.91 -12.07
N PHE A 72 2.79 9.17 -12.20
CA PHE A 72 2.58 8.27 -13.34
C PHE A 72 2.53 9.03 -14.69
N PRO A 73 1.87 10.19 -14.83
CA PRO A 73 1.96 10.99 -16.03
C PRO A 73 3.38 11.46 -16.39
N LEU A 74 4.21 11.80 -15.39
CA LEU A 74 5.61 12.20 -15.64
C LEU A 74 6.44 11.02 -16.16
N ILE A 75 6.25 9.83 -15.58
CA ILE A 75 6.90 8.58 -16.04
C ILE A 75 6.51 8.26 -17.47
N LEU A 76 5.22 8.34 -17.81
CA LEU A 76 4.72 8.07 -19.16
C LEU A 76 5.25 9.06 -20.21
N ARG A 77 5.64 10.27 -19.79
CA ARG A 77 6.26 11.29 -20.64
C ARG A 77 7.79 11.22 -20.65
N GLU A 78 8.38 10.27 -19.91
CA GLU A 78 9.82 10.15 -19.69
C GLU A 78 10.48 11.43 -19.15
N ASN A 79 9.73 12.23 -18.38
CA ASN A 79 10.20 13.49 -17.81
C ASN A 79 10.75 13.27 -16.38
N CYS A 80 11.99 12.83 -16.27
CA CYS A 80 12.57 12.45 -14.99
C CYS A 80 13.04 13.62 -14.13
N SER A 81 13.44 14.76 -14.70
CA SER A 81 13.91 15.92 -13.91
C SER A 81 12.82 16.40 -12.95
N ASP A 82 11.58 16.40 -13.42
CA ASP A 82 10.43 16.86 -12.63
C ASP A 82 9.92 15.77 -11.70
N ALA A 83 10.21 14.50 -11.98
CA ALA A 83 9.71 13.35 -11.19
C ALA A 83 10.62 12.98 -10.02
N TYR A 84 11.90 13.37 -10.04
CA TYR A 84 12.90 12.86 -9.08
C TYR A 84 12.54 13.14 -7.61
N GLU A 85 12.21 14.38 -7.27
CA GLU A 85 11.85 14.74 -5.89
C GLU A 85 10.57 14.03 -5.44
N TYR A 86 9.56 13.91 -6.31
CA TYR A 86 8.33 13.18 -5.98
C TYR A 86 8.56 11.68 -5.77
N ILE A 87 9.44 11.05 -6.55
CA ILE A 87 9.82 9.65 -6.36
C ILE A 87 10.53 9.46 -5.03
N LYS A 88 11.41 10.38 -4.65
CA LYS A 88 12.11 10.35 -3.37
C LYS A 88 11.15 10.53 -2.19
N GLU A 89 10.19 11.44 -2.30
CA GLU A 89 9.15 11.64 -1.28
C GLU A 89 8.28 10.38 -1.13
N MET A 90 7.73 9.86 -2.24
CA MET A 90 6.91 8.65 -2.24
C MET A 90 7.64 7.44 -1.64
N THR A 91 8.91 7.23 -1.99
CA THR A 91 9.68 6.10 -1.42
C THR A 91 9.92 6.24 0.09
N ASN A 92 9.93 7.46 0.65
CA ASN A 92 9.94 7.65 2.10
C ASN A 92 8.56 7.42 2.72
N GLU A 93 7.48 7.87 2.08
CA GLU A 93 6.10 7.61 2.50
C GLU A 93 5.85 6.09 2.62
N HIS A 94 6.36 5.29 1.68
CA HIS A 94 6.32 3.83 1.78
C HIS A 94 7.00 3.26 3.03
N LEU A 95 8.13 3.82 3.49
CA LEU A 95 8.78 3.35 4.72
C LEU A 95 7.93 3.64 5.96
N GLU A 96 7.27 4.80 5.97
CA GLU A 96 6.35 5.18 7.06
C GLU A 96 5.10 4.28 7.05
N GLN A 97 4.54 4.02 5.88
CA GLN A 97 3.41 3.10 5.70
C GLN A 97 3.77 1.68 6.16
N GLU A 98 4.94 1.16 5.80
CA GLU A 98 5.42 -0.15 6.26
C GLU A 98 5.46 -0.24 7.79
N GLU A 99 5.92 0.81 8.47
CA GLU A 99 5.95 0.87 9.94
C GLU A 99 4.54 0.91 10.55
N GLU A 100 3.63 1.73 9.99
CA GLU A 100 2.23 1.74 10.43
C GLU A 100 1.57 0.36 10.29
N LEU A 101 1.83 -0.36 9.20
CA LEU A 101 1.30 -1.70 8.97
C LEU A 101 1.81 -2.72 10.00
N ARG A 102 3.00 -2.55 10.57
CA ARG A 102 3.46 -3.39 11.70
C ARG A 102 2.58 -3.21 12.93
N GLY A 103 2.12 -1.99 13.19
CA GLY A 103 1.14 -1.70 14.24
C GLY A 103 -0.19 -2.43 14.01
N LEU A 104 -0.69 -2.42 12.78
CA LEU A 104 -1.91 -3.16 12.42
C LEU A 104 -1.72 -4.68 12.60
N ILE A 105 -0.59 -5.24 12.19
CA ILE A 105 -0.25 -6.66 12.37
C ILE A 105 -0.29 -7.05 13.85
N GLN A 106 0.22 -6.20 14.75
CA GLN A 106 0.16 -6.42 16.19
C GLN A 106 -1.28 -6.38 16.72
N MET A 107 -2.14 -5.48 16.21
CA MET A 107 -3.55 -5.40 16.61
C MET A 107 -4.34 -6.66 16.25
N VAL A 108 -3.95 -7.36 15.17
CA VAL A 108 -4.48 -8.68 14.81
C VAL A 108 -3.63 -9.83 15.35
N GLN A 109 -2.89 -9.60 16.44
CA GLN A 109 -2.14 -10.62 17.18
C GLN A 109 -1.18 -11.42 16.29
N ASN A 110 -0.49 -10.74 15.36
CA ASN A 110 0.39 -11.37 14.37
C ASN A 110 -0.31 -12.46 13.53
N TYR A 111 -1.63 -12.34 13.38
CA TYR A 111 -2.51 -13.29 12.72
C TYR A 111 -2.54 -14.68 13.39
N GLU A 112 -2.15 -14.78 14.65
CA GLU A 112 -2.24 -16.01 15.42
C GLU A 112 -3.65 -16.13 16.02
N LEU A 113 -4.38 -17.16 15.61
CA LEU A 113 -5.72 -17.46 16.12
C LEU A 113 -5.59 -18.29 17.40
N GLN A 114 -6.21 -17.84 18.48
CA GLN A 114 -6.30 -18.59 19.74
C GLN A 114 -7.53 -19.51 19.74
N GLU A 115 -7.58 -20.52 20.60
CA GLU A 115 -8.72 -21.48 20.69
C GLU A 115 -10.07 -20.77 20.93
N GLU A 116 -10.06 -19.56 21.48
CA GLU A 116 -11.26 -18.76 21.77
C GLU A 116 -11.69 -17.84 20.59
N SER A 117 -11.03 -17.92 19.44
CA SER A 117 -11.35 -17.09 18.27
C SER A 117 -12.70 -17.49 17.67
N CYS A 118 -13.60 -16.53 17.50
CA CYS A 118 -14.84 -16.79 16.77
C CYS A 118 -14.63 -16.60 15.25
N PRO A 119 -15.42 -17.26 14.38
CA PRO A 119 -15.25 -17.22 12.92
C PRO A 119 -15.16 -15.81 12.33
N GLU A 120 -15.83 -14.84 12.94
CA GLU A 120 -15.81 -13.44 12.52
C GLU A 120 -14.43 -12.79 12.72
N TRP A 121 -13.73 -13.12 13.81
CA TRP A 121 -12.38 -12.64 14.09
C TRP A 121 -11.37 -13.28 13.16
N GLU A 122 -11.50 -14.59 12.93
CA GLU A 122 -10.66 -15.31 11.96
C GLU A 122 -10.77 -14.68 10.57
N ASN A 123 -12.00 -14.40 10.13
CA ASN A 123 -12.24 -13.75 8.85
C ASN A 123 -11.64 -12.33 8.80
N LEU A 124 -11.76 -11.54 9.88
CA LEU A 124 -11.10 -10.23 9.95
C LEU A 124 -9.58 -10.35 9.81
N TYR A 125 -8.95 -11.27 10.55
CA TYR A 125 -7.50 -11.44 10.54
C TYR A 125 -7.00 -11.88 9.16
N LEU A 126 -7.71 -12.81 8.52
CA LEU A 126 -7.42 -13.24 7.15
C LEU A 126 -7.53 -12.09 6.16
N LYS A 127 -8.55 -11.24 6.30
CA LYS A 127 -8.75 -10.08 5.42
C LYS A 127 -7.71 -8.99 5.64
N VAL A 128 -7.30 -8.75 6.88
CA VAL A 128 -6.17 -7.85 7.19
C VAL A 128 -4.90 -8.40 6.54
N ARG A 129 -4.58 -9.69 6.71
CA ARG A 129 -3.39 -10.30 6.11
C ARG A 129 -3.38 -10.12 4.59
N GLN A 130 -4.49 -10.41 3.93
CA GLN A 130 -4.63 -10.25 2.48
C GLN A 130 -4.38 -8.81 2.04
N ALA A 131 -5.01 -7.83 2.70
CA ALA A 131 -4.85 -6.42 2.35
C ALA A 131 -3.41 -5.93 2.57
N VAL A 132 -2.79 -6.31 3.68
CA VAL A 132 -1.39 -5.97 4.01
C VAL A 132 -0.43 -6.58 2.99
N ASP A 133 -0.56 -7.88 2.70
CA ASP A 133 0.30 -8.55 1.71
C ASP A 133 0.17 -7.93 0.31
N ASN A 134 -1.06 -7.56 -0.07
CA ASN A 134 -1.33 -6.92 -1.36
C ASN A 134 -0.74 -5.51 -1.44
N LEU A 135 -0.86 -4.72 -0.38
CA LEU A 135 -0.29 -3.38 -0.29
C LEU A 135 1.25 -3.43 -0.28
N CYS A 136 1.86 -4.32 0.51
CA CYS A 136 3.31 -4.52 0.49
C CYS A 136 3.82 -4.93 -0.90
N ARG A 137 3.09 -5.82 -1.60
CA ARG A 137 3.44 -6.22 -2.97
C ARG A 137 3.30 -5.06 -3.97
N HIS A 138 2.30 -4.20 -3.77
CA HIS A 138 2.14 -2.96 -4.54
C HIS A 138 3.36 -2.05 -4.35
N MET A 139 3.66 -1.65 -3.12
CA MET A 139 4.75 -0.73 -2.79
C MET A 139 6.10 -1.25 -3.30
N ASN A 140 6.37 -2.55 -3.13
CA ASN A 140 7.60 -3.17 -3.64
C ASN A 140 7.69 -3.08 -5.18
N TYR A 141 6.60 -3.40 -5.88
CA TYR A 141 6.59 -3.32 -7.34
C TYR A 141 6.71 -1.88 -7.83
N GLU A 142 6.09 -0.93 -7.14
CA GLU A 142 6.20 0.49 -7.44
C GLU A 142 7.63 1.00 -7.26
N ASN A 143 8.26 0.69 -6.12
CA ASN A 143 9.66 1.03 -5.86
C ASN A 143 10.58 0.49 -6.98
N GLU A 144 10.40 -0.76 -7.40
CA GLU A 144 11.16 -1.34 -8.52
C GLU A 144 10.98 -0.55 -9.82
N VAL A 145 9.75 -0.12 -10.13
CA VAL A 145 9.44 0.68 -11.32
C VAL A 145 10.11 2.04 -11.24
N MET A 146 10.02 2.72 -10.09
CA MET A 146 10.60 4.04 -9.90
C MET A 146 12.13 4.04 -9.96
N TYR A 147 12.79 3.07 -9.32
CA TYR A 147 14.23 2.93 -9.41
C TYR A 147 14.70 2.61 -10.83
N SER A 148 13.95 1.79 -11.56
CA SER A 148 14.24 1.53 -12.98
C SER A 148 14.11 2.79 -13.84
N PHE A 149 13.12 3.64 -13.55
CA PHE A 149 12.90 4.90 -14.24
C PHE A 149 14.05 5.89 -14.00
N VAL A 150 14.40 6.14 -12.74
CA VAL A 150 15.51 7.04 -12.35
C VAL A 150 16.83 6.54 -12.95
N SER A 151 17.14 5.25 -12.81
CA SER A 151 18.38 4.69 -13.35
C SER A 151 18.49 4.83 -14.88
N GLN A 152 17.38 4.66 -15.62
CA GLN A 152 17.39 4.87 -17.07
C GLN A 152 17.68 6.33 -17.45
N TYR A 153 17.19 7.29 -16.67
CA TYR A 153 17.47 8.70 -16.89
C TYR A 153 18.94 9.05 -16.62
N GLU A 154 19.50 8.61 -15.48
CA GLU A 154 20.90 8.84 -15.11
C GLU A 154 21.87 8.26 -16.16
N ASN A 155 21.56 7.07 -16.67
CA ASN A 155 22.36 6.41 -17.72
C ASN A 155 22.29 7.15 -19.07
N ARG A 156 21.14 7.74 -19.42
CA ARG A 156 20.96 8.49 -20.69
C ARG A 156 21.61 9.87 -20.65
N ASN A 157 21.67 10.51 -19.49
CA ASN A 157 22.18 11.88 -19.33
C ASN A 157 23.62 11.93 -18.80
N GLY A 158 24.25 10.76 -18.59
CA GLY A 158 25.64 10.66 -18.14
C GLY A 158 25.84 11.21 -16.74
N ALA A 159 25.38 10.46 -15.72
CA ALA A 159 25.68 10.62 -14.29
C ALA A 159 26.16 12.03 -13.88
N ALA A 160 25.21 12.97 -13.79
CA ALA A 160 25.42 14.27 -13.20
C ALA A 160 24.12 14.73 -12.53
N VAL A 161 23.78 14.06 -11.42
CA VAL A 161 23.10 14.68 -10.28
C VAL A 161 23.82 14.21 -9.03
#